data_AF-A0A3Q0H820-F1
#
_entry.id   AF-A0A3Q0H820-F1
#
_cell.length_a   1.000
_cell.length_b   1.000
_cell.length_c   1.000
_cell.angle_alpha   90.00
_cell.angle_beta   90.00
_cell.angle_gamma   90.00
#
_symmetry.space_group_name_H-M   'P 1'
#
loop_
_entity.id
_entity.type
_entity.pdbx_description
1 polymer ?
#
loop_
_entity_poly.entity_id
_entity_poly.type
_entity_poly.pdbx_seq_one_letter_code
_entity_poly.pdbx_strand_id
1 'polypeptide(L)'
;MEAAAAGSNAGSRSGSGPAPAALPPLDAESRELLEAWRDRVSCELDTVVDFWIRHSHDPEHGLGRCLGVLETPNSPPAPEGTFNPGVRALTTHPAPSGFFSCLSRDGTVYDETKYVWMQGRQVWVYARLYRSVPRFRRPELLEAARAGGEFLLRCARPDPRVPKAAFALLRDGRAAKVQRSVFSECFCALALDELGRATGNACYEAAAREGLEAAERWAREEPNGPGRPPLLRLHLQRGRTAVLEHVSQDGLELPGSLGRLQNPGHAIEAGWMLLLHARARGDMAAADEAIDGFMLGPLDAGWDSPHGGLLAFHDADGLCPTQLEWAMKLWWPHAEALVALLAAFAHRRDPALLRRFEQVAEFTFQRAAFMCLEPCTCAKSF
;
A
#
# COMPACT_ATOMS: atom_id res chain seq x y z
N MET A 1 2.63 -51.73 16.69
CA MET A 1 1.20 -51.91 17.02
C MET A 1 1.12 -52.05 18.52
N GLU A 2 0.47 -51.21 19.32
CA GLU A 2 -0.51 -50.18 19.08
C GLU A 2 -0.50 -49.22 20.28
N ALA A 3 -0.70 -47.94 19.97
CA ALA A 3 -1.53 -47.00 20.71
C ALA A 3 -1.18 -46.68 22.18
N ALA A 4 -0.34 -45.64 22.37
CA ALA A 4 -0.36 -44.81 23.56
C ALA A 4 -1.25 -43.58 23.30
N ALA A 5 -2.45 -43.60 23.90
CA ALA A 5 -3.23 -42.39 24.14
C ALA A 5 -2.62 -41.66 25.34
N ALA A 6 -2.25 -40.38 25.17
CA ALA A 6 -1.93 -39.50 26.29
C ALA A 6 -2.31 -38.06 25.95
N GLY A 7 -3.42 -37.62 26.55
CA GLY A 7 -3.52 -36.35 27.27
C GLY A 7 -3.24 -35.06 26.50
N SER A 8 -4.33 -34.40 26.11
CA SER A 8 -4.39 -32.95 25.92
C SER A 8 -3.70 -32.22 27.08
N ASN A 9 -2.65 -31.45 26.78
CA ASN A 9 -2.06 -30.51 27.72
C ASN A 9 -2.08 -29.11 27.08
N ALA A 10 -3.25 -28.48 27.12
CA ALA A 10 -3.40 -27.05 26.85
C ALA A 10 -2.83 -26.27 28.03
N GLY A 11 -1.50 -26.17 28.09
CA GLY A 11 -0.80 -25.30 29.02
C GLY A 11 -0.98 -23.84 28.60
N SER A 12 -1.83 -23.12 29.32
CA SER A 12 -1.93 -21.66 29.29
C SER A 12 -0.58 -21.04 29.67
N ARG A 13 0.21 -20.61 28.69
CA ARG A 13 1.37 -19.74 28.94
C ARG A 13 0.87 -18.31 29.16
N SER A 14 0.35 -18.03 30.35
CA SER A 14 0.26 -16.66 30.86
C SER A 14 1.65 -16.20 31.28
N GLY A 15 2.49 -15.87 30.31
CA GLY A 15 3.73 -15.14 30.55
C GLY A 15 3.38 -13.68 30.84
N SER A 16 3.10 -13.35 32.10
CA SER A 16 3.11 -11.97 32.57
C SER A 16 4.56 -11.49 32.58
N GLY A 17 5.06 -11.08 31.41
CA GLY A 17 6.26 -10.26 31.33
C GLY A 17 6.05 -8.97 32.13
N PRO A 18 7.12 -8.33 32.63
CA PRO A 18 7.00 -7.03 33.26
C PRO A 18 6.25 -6.08 32.32
N ALA A 19 5.29 -5.32 32.86
CA ALA A 19 4.61 -4.30 32.08
C ALA A 19 5.68 -3.39 31.44
N PRO A 20 5.55 -3.08 30.14
CA PRO A 20 6.55 -2.25 29.46
C PRO A 20 6.71 -0.95 30.25
N ALA A 21 7.97 -0.57 30.50
CA ALA A 21 8.27 0.67 31.23
C ALA A 21 7.52 1.83 30.57
N ALA A 22 6.87 2.66 31.41
CA ALA A 22 6.16 3.82 30.90
C ALA A 22 7.14 4.70 30.11
N LEU A 23 6.76 5.04 28.88
CA LEU A 23 7.58 5.89 28.03
C LEU A 23 7.78 7.26 28.68
N PRO A 24 8.96 7.88 28.53
CA PRO A 24 9.20 9.21 29.07
C PRO A 24 8.19 10.22 28.49
N PRO A 25 7.81 11.25 29.26
CA PRO A 25 6.94 12.31 28.76
C PRO A 25 7.62 13.06 27.60
N LEU A 26 6.79 13.55 26.66
CA LEU A 26 7.24 14.43 25.59
C LEU A 26 7.71 15.76 26.17
N ASP A 27 8.95 16.12 25.90
CA ASP A 27 9.49 17.45 26.18
C ASP A 27 8.82 18.53 25.29
N ALA A 28 9.03 19.80 25.66
CA ALA A 28 8.37 20.92 25.01
C ALA A 28 8.83 21.12 23.56
N GLU A 29 10.12 20.95 23.28
CA GLU A 29 10.71 21.11 21.95
C GLU A 29 10.18 20.05 20.99
N SER A 30 10.21 18.78 21.41
CA SER A 30 9.63 17.67 20.64
C SER A 30 8.14 17.86 20.36
N ARG A 31 7.39 18.44 21.32
CA ARG A 31 5.96 18.73 21.13
C ARG A 31 5.73 19.81 20.08
N GLU A 32 6.45 20.93 20.20
CA GLU A 32 6.35 22.05 19.26
C GLU A 32 6.71 21.61 17.84
N LEU A 33 7.78 20.84 17.68
CA LEU A 33 8.20 20.28 16.40
C LEU A 33 7.13 19.36 15.79
N LEU A 34 6.55 18.47 16.58
CA LEU A 34 5.48 17.57 16.11
C LEU A 34 4.21 18.32 15.75
N GLU A 35 3.85 19.38 16.47
CA GLU A 35 2.70 20.22 16.15
C GLU A 35 2.91 20.97 14.83
N ALA A 36 4.09 21.56 14.62
CA ALA A 36 4.43 22.22 13.36
C ALA A 36 4.39 21.26 12.17
N TRP A 37 4.97 20.07 12.30
CA TRP A 37 4.97 19.06 11.23
C TRP A 37 3.59 18.45 10.99
N ARG A 38 2.79 18.24 12.04
CA ARG A 38 1.39 17.80 11.90
C ARG A 38 0.62 18.79 11.03
N ASP A 39 0.74 20.09 11.30
CA ASP A 39 -0.01 21.12 10.58
C ASP A 39 0.46 21.21 9.12
N ARG A 40 1.77 21.09 8.87
CA ARG A 40 2.35 21.07 7.51
C ARG A 40 1.92 19.84 6.71
N VAL A 41 2.03 18.64 7.27
CA VAL A 41 1.58 17.39 6.60
C VAL A 41 0.07 17.42 6.39
N SER A 42 -0.69 17.98 7.33
CA SER A 42 -2.12 18.18 7.21
C SER A 42 -2.47 19.08 6.02
N CYS A 43 -1.79 20.20 5.84
CA CYS A 43 -1.99 21.10 4.70
C CYS A 43 -1.62 20.42 3.37
N GLU A 44 -0.49 19.71 3.33
CA GLU A 44 -0.04 19.00 2.13
C GLU A 44 -1.03 17.89 1.72
N LEU A 45 -1.61 17.17 2.70
CA LEU A 45 -2.63 16.16 2.43
C LEU A 45 -3.85 16.76 1.73
N ASP A 46 -4.28 17.96 2.13
CA ASP A 46 -5.42 18.65 1.50
C ASP A 46 -5.08 18.99 0.04
N THR A 47 -3.90 19.56 -0.19
CA THR A 47 -3.39 19.90 -1.54
C THR A 47 -3.30 18.68 -2.46
N VAL A 48 -2.70 17.58 -1.98
CA VAL A 48 -2.51 16.36 -2.76
C VAL A 48 -3.86 15.70 -3.06
N VAL A 49 -4.76 15.61 -2.08
CA VAL A 49 -6.09 15.02 -2.30
C VAL A 49 -6.87 15.83 -3.34
N ASP A 50 -6.83 17.16 -3.26
CA ASP A 50 -7.49 18.03 -4.23
C ASP A 50 -6.92 17.88 -5.64
N PHE A 51 -5.60 17.69 -5.79
CA PHE A 51 -4.98 17.39 -7.08
C PHE A 51 -5.56 16.10 -7.69
N TRP A 52 -5.58 15.01 -6.93
CA TRP A 52 -6.09 13.73 -7.43
C TRP A 52 -7.58 13.82 -7.77
N ILE A 53 -8.40 14.46 -6.94
CA ILE A 53 -9.83 14.63 -7.22
C ILE A 53 -10.05 15.43 -8.51
N ARG A 54 -9.27 16.48 -8.74
CA ARG A 54 -9.44 17.35 -9.90
C ARG A 54 -8.97 16.70 -11.21
N HIS A 55 -7.88 15.94 -11.19
CA HIS A 55 -7.17 15.58 -12.40
C HIS A 55 -7.23 14.10 -12.78
N SER A 56 -7.48 13.20 -11.82
CA SER A 56 -7.36 11.77 -12.07
C SER A 56 -8.67 11.07 -12.43
N HIS A 57 -9.84 11.64 -12.14
CA HIS A 57 -11.10 10.94 -12.37
C HIS A 57 -11.35 10.86 -13.88
N ASP A 58 -11.53 9.66 -14.43
CA ASP A 58 -11.87 9.51 -15.84
C ASP A 58 -13.35 9.87 -16.03
N PRO A 59 -13.67 10.95 -16.76
CA PRO A 59 -15.06 11.38 -16.93
C PRO A 59 -15.83 10.51 -17.93
N GLU A 60 -15.13 9.73 -18.78
CA GLU A 60 -15.79 8.88 -19.76
C GLU A 60 -15.89 7.44 -19.26
N HIS A 61 -17.12 6.95 -19.35
CA HIS A 61 -17.52 5.63 -18.95
C HIS A 61 -16.99 4.58 -19.92
N GLY A 62 -16.19 3.63 -19.43
CA GLY A 62 -15.66 2.52 -20.22
C GLY A 62 -16.76 1.76 -20.98
N LEU A 63 -16.41 1.20 -22.14
CA LEU A 63 -17.34 0.76 -23.19
C LEU A 63 -18.63 0.06 -22.71
N GLY A 64 -19.76 0.55 -23.25
CA GLY A 64 -21.00 -0.21 -23.32
C GLY A 64 -20.78 -1.56 -24.04
N ARG A 65 -21.39 -2.60 -23.47
CA ARG A 65 -21.41 -4.01 -23.92
C ARG A 65 -20.07 -4.74 -23.86
N CYS A 66 -19.91 -5.56 -22.81
CA CYS A 66 -19.25 -6.85 -22.93
C CYS A 66 -20.18 -7.94 -22.36
N LEU A 67 -20.26 -9.04 -23.10
CA LEU A 67 -21.21 -10.15 -22.98
C LEU A 67 -21.12 -10.87 -21.62
N GLY A 68 -22.30 -11.24 -21.10
CA GLY A 68 -22.46 -12.36 -20.16
C GLY A 68 -22.40 -11.99 -18.68
N VAL A 69 -23.52 -11.49 -18.14
CA VAL A 69 -23.80 -11.66 -16.70
C VAL A 69 -24.17 -13.12 -16.49
N LEU A 70 -23.55 -13.72 -15.47
CA LEU A 70 -23.88 -15.02 -14.91
C LEU A 70 -25.38 -15.09 -14.56
N GLU A 71 -26.16 -15.82 -15.35
CA GLU A 71 -27.48 -16.28 -14.92
C GLU A 71 -27.29 -17.35 -13.84
N THR A 72 -27.99 -17.19 -12.73
CA THR A 72 -28.07 -18.23 -11.70
C THR A 72 -28.95 -19.37 -12.22
N PRO A 73 -28.59 -20.66 -12.04
CA PRO A 73 -29.30 -21.76 -12.73
C PRO A 73 -30.72 -22.10 -12.23
N ASN A 74 -31.37 -21.27 -11.41
CA ASN A 74 -32.59 -21.67 -10.69
C ASN A 74 -33.72 -20.63 -10.74
N SER A 75 -34.13 -20.22 -11.94
CA SER A 75 -35.45 -19.60 -12.14
C SER A 75 -36.29 -20.46 -13.10
N PRO A 76 -37.56 -20.75 -12.79
CA PRO A 76 -38.41 -21.55 -13.66
C PRO A 76 -38.77 -20.77 -14.93
N PRO A 77 -38.99 -21.44 -16.08
CA PRO A 77 -39.35 -20.75 -17.31
C PRO A 77 -40.72 -20.08 -17.18
N ALA A 78 -40.80 -18.80 -17.54
CA ALA A 78 -42.06 -18.07 -17.63
C ALA A 78 -42.91 -18.59 -18.81
N PRO A 79 -44.25 -18.59 -18.70
CA PRO A 79 -45.12 -19.14 -19.73
C PRO A 79 -45.10 -18.26 -21.00
N GLU A 80 -45.11 -18.93 -22.15
CA GLU A 80 -45.16 -18.30 -23.47
C GLU A 80 -46.47 -17.55 -23.68
N GLY A 81 -46.36 -16.28 -24.10
CA GLY A 81 -47.46 -15.55 -24.73
C GLY A 81 -48.06 -14.40 -23.95
N THR A 82 -47.31 -13.30 -23.76
CA THR A 82 -47.88 -11.94 -23.73
C THR A 82 -46.81 -10.93 -24.14
N PHE A 83 -47.01 -10.28 -25.29
CA PHE A 83 -46.25 -9.11 -25.72
C PHE A 83 -46.70 -7.92 -24.85
N ASN A 84 -45.79 -7.33 -24.06
CA ASN A 84 -46.06 -6.14 -23.26
C ASN A 84 -45.12 -5.00 -23.71
N PRO A 85 -45.59 -4.00 -24.48
CA PRO A 85 -44.76 -2.90 -24.97
C PRO A 85 -44.61 -1.81 -23.89
N GLY A 86 -44.08 -2.20 -22.74
CA GLY A 86 -44.05 -1.37 -21.53
C GLY A 86 -42.80 -1.51 -20.67
N VAL A 87 -41.74 -2.15 -21.14
CA VAL A 87 -40.46 -2.16 -20.43
C VAL A 87 -39.71 -0.87 -20.76
N ARG A 88 -39.94 0.15 -19.92
CA ARG A 88 -39.05 1.31 -19.81
C ARG A 88 -37.62 0.81 -19.65
N ALA A 89 -36.72 1.39 -20.46
CA ALA A 89 -35.30 1.15 -20.49
C ALA A 89 -34.73 0.84 -19.10
N LEU A 90 -34.18 -0.39 -18.96
CA LEU A 90 -33.29 -0.71 -17.86
C LEU A 90 -32.17 0.33 -17.89
N THR A 91 -32.07 1.07 -16.79
CA THR A 91 -31.13 2.16 -16.53
C THR A 91 -29.81 1.98 -17.25
N THR A 92 -29.55 2.83 -18.24
CA THR A 92 -28.23 3.10 -18.81
C THR A 92 -27.38 3.79 -17.74
N HIS A 93 -27.06 3.10 -16.66
CA HIS A 93 -25.99 3.57 -15.78
C HIS A 93 -24.71 3.45 -16.59
N PRO A 94 -24.03 4.57 -16.84
CA PRO A 94 -22.77 4.51 -17.56
C PRO A 94 -21.80 3.63 -16.77
N ALA A 95 -20.97 2.84 -17.45
CA ALA A 95 -20.04 1.96 -16.76
C ALA A 95 -19.08 2.80 -15.86
N PRO A 96 -18.74 2.31 -14.66
CA PRO A 96 -17.80 2.99 -13.79
C PRO A 96 -16.46 3.18 -14.50
N SER A 97 -15.90 4.38 -14.41
CA SER A 97 -14.64 4.76 -15.02
C SER A 97 -13.61 4.92 -13.89
N GLY A 98 -12.51 4.17 -14.00
CA GLY A 98 -11.40 4.25 -13.04
C GLY A 98 -10.67 5.61 -13.08
N PHE A 99 -9.40 5.61 -12.69
CA PHE A 99 -8.59 6.82 -12.57
C PHE A 99 -7.43 6.84 -13.56
N PHE A 100 -7.04 8.02 -14.02
CA PHE A 100 -5.77 8.28 -14.69
C PHE A 100 -4.65 8.50 -13.67
N SER A 101 -3.57 7.74 -13.81
CA SER A 101 -2.35 7.93 -13.00
C SER A 101 -1.19 8.53 -13.81
N CYS A 102 -1.28 8.53 -15.13
CA CYS A 102 -0.29 9.12 -16.04
C CYS A 102 -0.58 10.61 -16.23
N LEU A 103 -0.29 11.37 -15.16
CA LEU A 103 -0.54 12.80 -15.07
C LEU A 103 0.77 13.58 -15.16
N SER A 104 0.75 14.64 -15.96
CA SER A 104 1.83 15.62 -16.08
C SER A 104 1.91 16.49 -14.82
N ARG A 105 2.94 17.34 -14.73
CA ARG A 105 3.14 18.25 -13.59
C ARG A 105 1.92 19.15 -13.31
N ASP A 106 1.20 19.56 -14.34
CA ASP A 106 0.01 20.40 -14.25
C ASP A 106 -1.31 19.61 -14.09
N GLY A 107 -1.22 18.28 -13.99
CA GLY A 107 -2.37 17.38 -13.96
C GLY A 107 -2.92 17.00 -15.34
N THR A 108 -2.29 17.41 -16.45
CA THR A 108 -2.71 16.98 -17.79
C THR A 108 -2.43 15.50 -18.00
N VAL A 109 -3.44 14.74 -18.42
CA VAL A 109 -3.32 13.31 -18.76
C VAL A 109 -2.44 13.15 -20.00
N TYR A 110 -1.34 12.40 -19.90
CA TYR A 110 -0.44 12.12 -21.04
C TYR A 110 -0.55 10.66 -21.54
N ASP A 111 -1.16 9.78 -20.77
CA ASP A 111 -1.46 8.39 -21.16
C ASP A 111 -2.73 7.94 -20.40
N GLU A 112 -3.58 7.17 -21.06
CA GLU A 112 -4.88 6.77 -20.54
C GLU A 112 -4.88 5.35 -19.93
N THR A 113 -3.73 4.69 -19.90
CA THR A 113 -3.55 3.34 -19.34
C THR A 113 -3.98 3.30 -17.88
N LYS A 114 -4.80 2.31 -17.53
CA LYS A 114 -5.29 2.08 -16.17
C LYS A 114 -4.45 0.99 -15.50
N TYR A 115 -3.47 1.41 -14.70
CA TYR A 115 -2.65 0.49 -13.91
C TYR A 115 -3.43 -0.03 -12.70
N VAL A 116 -3.72 -1.33 -12.66
CA VAL A 116 -4.63 -1.94 -11.66
C VAL A 116 -4.17 -1.70 -10.23
N TRP A 117 -2.87 -1.78 -9.97
CA TRP A 117 -2.29 -1.49 -8.66
C TRP A 117 -2.51 -0.03 -8.21
N MET A 118 -2.45 0.93 -9.14
CA MET A 118 -2.78 2.35 -8.86
C MET A 118 -4.27 2.56 -8.66
N GLN A 119 -5.12 1.87 -9.43
CA GLN A 119 -6.58 1.89 -9.22
C GLN A 119 -6.93 1.44 -7.80
N GLY A 120 -6.41 0.29 -7.38
CA GLY A 120 -6.64 -0.26 -6.04
C GLY A 120 -6.17 0.68 -4.94
N ARG A 121 -4.95 1.22 -5.05
CA ARG A 121 -4.41 2.18 -4.08
C ARG A 121 -5.29 3.44 -3.98
N GLN A 122 -5.76 3.99 -5.09
CA GLN A 122 -6.57 5.20 -5.05
C GLN A 122 -7.96 4.96 -4.43
N VAL A 123 -8.63 3.85 -4.75
CA VAL A 123 -9.87 3.44 -4.07
C VAL A 123 -9.63 3.30 -2.57
N TRP A 124 -8.56 2.60 -2.18
CA TRP A 124 -8.20 2.42 -0.78
C TRP A 124 -7.97 3.76 -0.07
N VAL A 125 -7.20 4.68 -0.65
CA VAL A 125 -6.92 6.00 -0.07
C VAL A 125 -8.22 6.79 0.14
N TYR A 126 -9.10 6.86 -0.85
CA TYR A 126 -10.36 7.59 -0.73
C TYR A 126 -11.29 6.99 0.32
N ALA A 127 -11.46 5.66 0.30
CA ALA A 127 -12.27 4.96 1.30
C ALA A 127 -11.69 5.13 2.72
N ARG A 128 -10.36 5.06 2.85
CA ARG A 128 -9.66 5.23 4.12
C ARG A 128 -9.82 6.64 4.68
N LEU A 129 -9.54 7.66 3.86
CA LEU A 129 -9.68 9.07 4.25
C LEU A 129 -11.11 9.39 4.69
N TYR A 130 -12.11 8.92 3.93
CA TYR A 130 -13.52 9.09 4.27
C TYR A 130 -13.88 8.52 5.65
N ARG A 131 -13.28 7.39 6.03
CA ARG A 131 -13.55 6.72 7.32
C ARG A 131 -12.74 7.26 8.49
N SER A 132 -11.47 7.63 8.26
CA SER A 132 -10.52 7.91 9.35
C SER A 132 -10.22 9.38 9.58
N VAL A 133 -10.54 10.27 8.64
CA VAL A 133 -10.23 11.70 8.76
C VAL A 133 -11.50 12.54 8.60
N PRO A 134 -12.05 13.13 9.68
CA PRO A 134 -13.37 13.77 9.66
C PRO A 134 -13.59 14.79 8.55
N ARG A 135 -12.58 15.62 8.22
CA ARG A 135 -12.68 16.62 7.15
C ARG A 135 -12.78 16.04 5.73
N PHE A 136 -12.34 14.80 5.54
CA PHE A 136 -12.44 14.08 4.26
C PHE A 136 -13.67 13.17 4.18
N ARG A 137 -14.57 13.21 5.18
CA ARG A 137 -15.85 12.51 5.12
C ARG A 137 -16.85 13.22 4.19
N ARG A 138 -16.42 13.43 2.94
CA ARG A 138 -17.16 14.11 1.88
C ARG A 138 -17.79 13.06 0.94
N PRO A 139 -19.08 13.20 0.55
CA PRO A 139 -19.73 12.29 -0.38
C PRO A 139 -18.94 12.07 -1.67
N GLU A 140 -18.33 13.11 -2.22
CA GLU A 140 -17.57 13.04 -3.48
C GLU A 140 -16.42 12.01 -3.43
N LEU A 141 -15.72 11.88 -2.30
CA LEU A 141 -14.65 10.90 -2.13
C LEU A 141 -15.20 9.47 -2.10
N LEU A 142 -16.31 9.27 -1.40
CA LEU A 142 -16.92 7.94 -1.30
C LEU A 142 -17.47 7.49 -2.65
N GLU A 143 -18.12 8.39 -3.40
CA GLU A 143 -18.63 8.08 -4.73
C GLU A 143 -17.50 7.80 -5.74
N ALA A 144 -16.40 8.56 -5.67
CA ALA A 144 -15.21 8.26 -6.47
C ALA A 144 -14.60 6.89 -6.11
N ALA A 145 -14.52 6.56 -4.81
CA ALA A 145 -14.05 5.25 -4.36
C ALA A 145 -14.97 4.12 -4.84
N ARG A 146 -16.30 4.31 -4.81
CA ARG A 146 -17.28 3.35 -5.36
C ARG A 146 -17.08 3.16 -6.86
N ALA A 147 -16.94 4.25 -7.63
CA ALA A 147 -16.72 4.17 -9.07
C ALA A 147 -15.44 3.37 -9.40
N GLY A 148 -14.33 3.66 -8.72
CA GLY A 148 -13.09 2.89 -8.89
C GLY A 148 -13.21 1.44 -8.45
N GLY A 149 -13.92 1.15 -7.35
CA GLY A 149 -14.16 -0.22 -6.86
C GLY A 149 -15.00 -1.05 -7.84
N GLU A 150 -16.05 -0.45 -8.40
CA GLU A 150 -16.87 -1.09 -9.44
C GLU A 150 -16.08 -1.32 -10.74
N PHE A 151 -15.21 -0.39 -11.12
CA PHE A 151 -14.29 -0.57 -12.24
C PHE A 151 -13.35 -1.77 -12.01
N LEU A 152 -12.79 -1.90 -10.79
CA LEU A 152 -11.96 -3.05 -10.43
C LEU A 152 -12.72 -4.37 -10.51
N LEU A 153 -13.93 -4.45 -9.95
CA LEU A 153 -14.75 -5.67 -10.00
C LEU A 153 -15.06 -6.12 -11.43
N ARG A 154 -15.27 -5.16 -12.34
CA ARG A 154 -15.67 -5.44 -13.73
C ARG A 154 -14.48 -5.72 -14.64
N CYS A 155 -13.38 -4.97 -14.49
CA CYS A 155 -12.34 -4.89 -15.51
C CYS A 155 -10.98 -5.44 -15.05
N ALA A 156 -10.71 -5.54 -13.73
CA ALA A 156 -9.39 -5.95 -13.27
C ALA A 156 -9.06 -7.40 -13.68
N ARG A 157 -10.06 -8.28 -13.76
CA ARG A 157 -9.90 -9.69 -14.13
C ARG A 157 -10.19 -9.89 -15.63
N PRO A 158 -9.19 -10.24 -16.45
CA PRO A 158 -9.42 -10.49 -17.89
C PRO A 158 -10.34 -11.68 -18.13
N ASP A 159 -10.27 -12.72 -17.28
CA ASP A 159 -11.20 -13.85 -17.26
C ASP A 159 -11.92 -13.85 -15.90
N PRO A 160 -13.24 -13.55 -15.84
CA PRO A 160 -13.99 -13.52 -14.59
C PRO A 160 -14.00 -14.83 -13.80
N ARG A 161 -13.70 -15.97 -14.44
CA ARG A 161 -13.66 -17.29 -13.80
C ARG A 161 -12.36 -17.54 -13.05
N VAL A 162 -11.35 -16.71 -13.26
CA VAL A 162 -10.02 -16.83 -12.64
C VAL A 162 -9.76 -15.57 -11.81
N PRO A 163 -9.31 -15.68 -10.55
CA PRO A 163 -9.08 -14.52 -9.70
C PRO A 163 -7.85 -13.68 -10.11
N LYS A 164 -7.22 -13.98 -11.26
CA LYS A 164 -6.03 -13.29 -11.75
C LYS A 164 -6.40 -11.93 -12.32
N ALA A 165 -5.80 -10.89 -11.77
CA ALA A 165 -5.91 -9.53 -12.24
C ALA A 165 -4.84 -9.19 -13.28
N ALA A 166 -5.19 -8.29 -14.20
CA ALA A 166 -4.23 -7.62 -15.06
C ALA A 166 -3.30 -6.71 -14.25
N PHE A 167 -2.14 -6.42 -14.83
CA PHE A 167 -1.25 -5.36 -14.34
C PHE A 167 -1.70 -3.99 -14.86
N ALA A 168 -2.05 -3.93 -16.15
CA ALA A 168 -2.50 -2.73 -16.83
C ALA A 168 -3.68 -3.04 -17.75
N LEU A 169 -4.60 -2.09 -17.83
CA LEU A 169 -5.75 -2.10 -18.72
C LEU A 169 -5.67 -0.90 -19.67
N LEU A 170 -6.26 -1.02 -20.85
CA LEU A 170 -6.61 0.13 -21.68
C LEU A 170 -7.67 0.98 -20.95
N ARG A 171 -7.88 2.22 -21.41
CA ARG A 171 -8.87 3.14 -20.81
C ARG A 171 -10.25 2.51 -20.67
N ASP A 172 -10.65 1.74 -21.68
CA ASP A 172 -11.94 1.05 -21.78
C ASP A 172 -12.07 -0.21 -20.90
N GLY A 173 -11.01 -0.59 -20.17
CA GLY A 173 -11.00 -1.74 -19.25
C GLY A 173 -10.51 -3.05 -19.86
N ARG A 174 -10.19 -3.11 -21.15
CA ARG A 174 -9.57 -4.32 -21.74
C ARG A 174 -8.15 -4.51 -21.24
N ALA A 175 -7.75 -5.75 -20.98
CA ALA A 175 -6.42 -6.06 -20.47
C ALA A 175 -5.32 -5.73 -21.50
N ALA A 176 -4.36 -4.89 -21.10
CA ALA A 176 -3.19 -4.55 -21.91
C ALA A 176 -1.97 -5.39 -21.51
N LYS A 177 -1.81 -5.69 -20.21
CA LYS A 177 -0.70 -6.49 -19.69
C LYS A 177 -1.15 -7.29 -18.49
N VAL A 178 -0.79 -8.58 -18.45
CA VAL A 178 -0.91 -9.44 -17.26
C VAL A 178 0.50 -9.77 -16.79
N GLN A 179 0.77 -9.57 -15.49
CA GLN A 179 2.06 -9.88 -14.89
C GLN A 179 1.93 -11.12 -14.00
N ARG A 180 2.95 -11.98 -14.03
CA ARG A 180 3.08 -13.15 -13.14
C ARG A 180 3.57 -12.71 -11.75
N SER A 181 2.73 -11.99 -11.03
CA SER A 181 2.89 -11.56 -9.64
C SER A 181 1.52 -11.58 -8.93
N VAL A 182 1.49 -11.32 -7.62
CA VAL A 182 0.23 -11.21 -6.84
C VAL A 182 -0.16 -9.77 -6.51
N PHE A 183 0.64 -8.78 -6.92
CA PHE A 183 0.50 -7.42 -6.43
C PHE A 183 -0.82 -6.77 -6.84
N SER A 184 -1.25 -6.94 -8.08
CA SER A 184 -2.53 -6.40 -8.54
C SER A 184 -3.69 -6.93 -7.69
N GLU A 185 -3.70 -8.23 -7.40
CA GLU A 185 -4.72 -8.88 -6.58
C GLU A 185 -4.70 -8.38 -5.14
N CYS A 186 -3.51 -8.23 -4.55
CA CYS A 186 -3.37 -7.65 -3.22
C CYS A 186 -3.93 -6.23 -3.15
N PHE A 187 -3.60 -5.35 -4.11
CA PHE A 187 -4.13 -3.99 -4.11
C PHE A 187 -5.64 -3.92 -4.42
N CYS A 188 -6.16 -4.81 -5.24
CA CYS A 188 -7.61 -4.97 -5.42
C CYS A 188 -8.29 -5.41 -4.11
N ALA A 189 -7.72 -6.38 -3.40
CA ALA A 189 -8.27 -6.87 -2.14
C ALA A 189 -8.27 -5.77 -1.07
N LEU A 190 -7.16 -5.03 -0.93
CA LEU A 190 -7.08 -3.88 -0.01
C LEU A 190 -8.15 -2.83 -0.33
N ALA A 191 -8.28 -2.47 -1.61
CA ALA A 191 -9.27 -1.51 -2.08
C ALA A 191 -10.70 -1.91 -1.72
N LEU A 192 -11.07 -3.14 -2.07
CA LEU A 192 -12.42 -3.65 -1.89
C LEU A 192 -12.75 -3.90 -0.41
N ASP A 193 -11.79 -4.33 0.42
CA ASP A 193 -12.00 -4.43 1.87
C ASP A 193 -12.28 -3.06 2.49
N GLU A 194 -11.44 -2.05 2.21
CA GLU A 194 -11.61 -0.72 2.79
C GLU A 194 -12.89 -0.04 2.27
N LEU A 195 -13.26 -0.24 1.00
CA LEU A 195 -14.53 0.22 0.44
C LEU A 195 -15.73 -0.52 1.04
N GLY A 196 -15.63 -1.83 1.26
CA GLY A 196 -16.64 -2.62 1.98
C GLY A 196 -16.93 -2.02 3.36
N ARG A 197 -15.88 -1.73 4.13
CA ARG A 197 -15.98 -1.07 5.45
C ARG A 197 -16.54 0.35 5.38
N ALA A 198 -16.25 1.10 4.33
CA ALA A 198 -16.74 2.48 4.17
C ALA A 198 -18.23 2.53 3.82
N THR A 199 -18.73 1.48 3.17
CA THR A 199 -20.07 1.44 2.58
C THR A 199 -21.03 0.49 3.30
N GLY A 200 -20.52 -0.43 4.11
CA GLY A 200 -21.30 -1.53 4.70
C GLY A 200 -21.72 -2.59 3.69
N ASN A 201 -21.13 -2.62 2.49
CA ASN A 201 -21.52 -3.55 1.43
C ASN A 201 -20.68 -4.83 1.46
N ALA A 202 -21.31 -5.93 1.89
CA ALA A 202 -20.70 -7.25 2.00
C ALA A 202 -20.18 -7.83 0.66
N CYS A 203 -20.69 -7.37 -0.49
CA CYS A 203 -20.21 -7.83 -1.79
C CYS A 203 -18.74 -7.43 -2.04
N TYR A 204 -18.33 -6.23 -1.60
CA TYR A 204 -16.94 -5.80 -1.71
C TYR A 204 -16.02 -6.62 -0.80
N GLU A 205 -16.47 -6.90 0.43
CA GLU A 205 -15.72 -7.72 1.38
C GLU A 205 -15.53 -9.17 0.88
N ALA A 206 -16.56 -9.74 0.26
CA ALA A 206 -16.50 -11.07 -0.35
C ALA A 206 -15.49 -11.11 -1.51
N ALA A 207 -15.53 -10.12 -2.41
CA ALA A 207 -14.59 -10.03 -3.52
C ALA A 207 -13.14 -9.78 -3.05
N ALA A 208 -12.95 -8.98 -2.00
CA ALA A 208 -11.65 -8.77 -1.37
C ALA A 208 -11.07 -10.08 -0.82
N ARG A 209 -11.89 -10.84 -0.09
CA ARG A 209 -11.51 -12.14 0.47
C ARG A 209 -11.11 -13.14 -0.62
N GLU A 210 -11.91 -13.26 -1.67
CA GLU A 210 -11.61 -14.15 -2.79
C GLU A 210 -10.23 -13.84 -3.42
N GLY A 211 -9.96 -12.55 -3.67
CA GLY A 211 -8.68 -12.10 -4.24
C GLY A 211 -7.50 -12.37 -3.32
N LEU A 212 -7.64 -12.11 -2.01
CA LEU A 212 -6.59 -12.35 -1.03
C LEU A 212 -6.31 -13.84 -0.86
N GLU A 213 -7.34 -14.68 -0.72
CA GLU A 213 -7.18 -16.12 -0.60
C GLU A 213 -6.49 -16.72 -1.84
N ALA A 214 -6.79 -16.20 -3.04
CA ALA A 214 -6.08 -16.60 -4.25
C ALA A 214 -4.59 -16.24 -4.21
N ALA A 215 -4.27 -14.99 -3.85
CA ALA A 215 -2.89 -14.53 -3.70
C ALA A 215 -2.11 -15.37 -2.67
N GLU A 216 -2.73 -15.70 -1.54
CA GLU A 216 -2.12 -16.54 -0.50
C GLU A 216 -1.87 -17.97 -0.98
N ARG A 217 -2.84 -18.61 -1.64
CA ARG A 217 -2.67 -19.95 -2.21
C ARG A 217 -1.52 -19.98 -3.24
N TRP A 218 -1.48 -19.00 -4.13
CA TRP A 218 -0.40 -18.90 -5.13
C TRP A 218 0.97 -18.74 -4.49
N ALA A 219 1.07 -17.90 -3.46
CA ALA A 219 2.31 -17.70 -2.74
C ALA A 219 2.72 -18.97 -1.97
N ARG A 220 1.80 -19.73 -1.38
CA ARG A 220 2.15 -20.80 -0.43
C ARG A 220 2.21 -22.19 -1.04
N GLU A 221 1.33 -22.48 -1.99
CA GLU A 221 0.98 -23.86 -2.35
C GLU A 221 1.26 -24.18 -3.82
N GLU A 222 1.20 -23.21 -4.73
CA GLU A 222 1.32 -23.49 -6.16
C GLU A 222 2.78 -23.61 -6.64
N PRO A 223 3.21 -24.77 -7.17
CA PRO A 223 4.58 -24.97 -7.66
C PRO A 223 4.97 -24.02 -8.80
N ASN A 224 3.99 -23.62 -9.60
CA ASN A 224 4.14 -22.65 -10.69
C ASN A 224 3.64 -21.25 -10.31
N GLY A 225 3.33 -21.01 -9.04
CA GLY A 225 3.01 -19.69 -8.52
C GLY A 225 4.22 -18.75 -8.53
N PRO A 226 4.10 -17.56 -7.95
CA PRO A 226 5.24 -16.66 -7.73
C PRO A 226 6.28 -17.23 -6.75
N GLY A 227 6.00 -18.39 -6.14
CA GLY A 227 6.84 -19.03 -5.14
C GLY A 227 6.55 -18.48 -3.74
N ARG A 228 6.94 -19.27 -2.72
CA ARG A 228 6.79 -18.86 -1.33
C ARG A 228 7.79 -17.75 -0.99
N PRO A 229 7.32 -16.53 -0.69
CA PRO A 229 8.24 -15.51 -0.23
C PRO A 229 8.84 -15.97 1.11
N PRO A 230 10.16 -15.81 1.30
CA PRO A 230 10.76 -16.02 2.61
C PRO A 230 10.12 -15.07 3.63
N LEU A 231 10.18 -15.45 4.91
CA LEU A 231 9.72 -14.55 5.97
C LEU A 231 10.55 -13.26 5.92
N LEU A 232 9.93 -12.08 6.04
CA LEU A 232 10.62 -10.79 5.96
C LEU A 232 11.90 -10.74 6.81
N ARG A 233 11.86 -11.26 8.04
CA ARG A 233 13.02 -11.35 8.94
C ARG A 233 14.24 -12.07 8.35
N LEU A 234 14.05 -13.00 7.40
CA LEU A 234 15.12 -13.74 6.74
C LEU A 234 15.85 -12.87 5.70
N HIS A 235 15.33 -11.70 5.36
CA HIS A 235 16.05 -10.74 4.52
C HIS A 235 17.11 -9.95 5.30
N LEU A 236 17.03 -9.93 6.64
CA LEU A 236 18.01 -9.29 7.51
C LEU A 236 19.23 -10.21 7.70
N GLN A 237 20.27 -9.96 6.93
CA GLN A 237 21.45 -10.80 6.75
C GLN A 237 22.71 -10.16 7.35
N ARG A 238 23.85 -10.86 7.18
CA ARG A 238 25.20 -10.37 7.56
C ARG A 238 25.29 -9.92 9.02
N GLY A 239 24.81 -10.77 9.93
CA GLY A 239 24.80 -10.42 11.35
C GLY A 239 23.85 -9.26 11.69
N ARG A 240 22.78 -9.09 10.91
CA ARG A 240 21.72 -8.08 11.09
C ARG A 240 22.14 -6.66 10.73
N THR A 241 23.03 -6.54 9.76
CA THR A 241 23.57 -5.25 9.30
C THR A 241 23.10 -4.89 7.89
N ALA A 242 22.52 -5.83 7.14
CA ALA A 242 22.06 -5.60 5.78
C ALA A 242 20.70 -6.27 5.54
N VAL A 243 19.76 -5.51 4.99
CA VAL A 243 18.53 -6.08 4.40
C VAL A 243 18.76 -6.30 2.92
N LEU A 244 18.63 -7.54 2.45
CA LEU A 244 18.86 -7.94 1.06
C LEU A 244 17.52 -8.16 0.36
N GLU A 245 17.33 -7.61 -0.84
CA GLU A 245 16.08 -7.74 -1.60
C GLU A 245 15.80 -9.20 -2.00
N HIS A 246 16.86 -9.98 -2.22
CA HIS A 246 16.76 -11.37 -2.65
C HIS A 246 17.56 -12.29 -1.74
N VAL A 247 16.87 -13.29 -1.21
CA VAL A 247 17.45 -14.43 -0.47
C VAL A 247 16.89 -15.72 -1.05
N SER A 248 17.56 -16.84 -0.80
CA SER A 248 17.04 -18.16 -1.18
C SER A 248 15.72 -18.47 -0.46
N GLN A 249 15.00 -19.51 -0.91
CA GLN A 249 13.78 -19.97 -0.23
C GLN A 249 14.03 -20.39 1.23
N ASP A 250 15.25 -20.84 1.53
CA ASP A 250 15.70 -21.18 2.88
C ASP A 250 16.19 -19.97 3.69
N GLY A 251 16.15 -18.76 3.10
CA GLY A 251 16.58 -17.53 3.75
C GLY A 251 18.09 -17.34 3.80
N LEU A 252 18.83 -17.86 2.81
CA LEU A 252 20.28 -17.67 2.71
C LEU A 252 20.62 -16.57 1.69
N GLU A 253 21.69 -15.82 1.96
CA GLU A 253 22.24 -14.84 1.03
C GLU A 253 22.62 -15.51 -0.31
N LEU A 254 22.23 -14.86 -1.41
CA LEU A 254 22.54 -15.32 -2.77
C LEU A 254 23.86 -14.72 -3.27
N PRO A 255 24.58 -15.39 -4.19
CA PRO A 255 25.78 -14.81 -4.79
C PRO A 255 25.46 -13.73 -5.83
N GLY A 256 26.48 -12.92 -6.17
CA GLY A 256 26.42 -11.95 -7.27
C GLY A 256 25.60 -10.70 -6.95
N SER A 257 25.37 -9.86 -7.96
CA SER A 257 24.65 -8.59 -7.81
C SER A 257 23.22 -8.77 -7.31
N LEU A 258 22.57 -9.89 -7.66
CA LEU A 258 21.20 -10.19 -7.23
C LEU A 258 21.09 -10.30 -5.70
N GLY A 259 22.01 -11.06 -5.08
CA GLY A 259 21.98 -11.28 -3.63
C GLY A 259 22.50 -10.11 -2.82
N ARG A 260 23.31 -9.22 -3.41
CA ARG A 260 23.81 -8.02 -2.74
C ARG A 260 22.89 -6.80 -2.89
N LEU A 261 21.86 -6.89 -3.73
CA LEU A 261 20.96 -5.77 -3.98
C LEU A 261 20.19 -5.40 -2.71
N GLN A 262 20.24 -4.12 -2.36
CA GLN A 262 19.46 -3.52 -1.30
C GLN A 262 18.59 -2.41 -1.87
N ASN A 263 17.36 -2.31 -1.37
CA ASN A 263 16.50 -1.14 -1.57
C ASN A 263 16.19 -0.55 -0.18
N PRO A 264 16.83 0.59 0.18
CA PRO A 264 16.61 1.21 1.48
C PRO A 264 15.14 1.51 1.76
N GLY A 265 14.39 1.98 0.75
CA GLY A 265 12.97 2.30 0.88
C GLY A 265 12.13 1.08 1.24
N HIS A 266 12.32 -0.05 0.53
CA HIS A 266 11.59 -1.29 0.81
C HIS A 266 11.90 -1.83 2.20
N ALA A 267 13.17 -1.80 2.61
CA ALA A 267 13.58 -2.25 3.92
C ALA A 267 12.89 -1.43 5.02
N ILE A 268 12.89 -0.10 4.88
CA ILE A 268 12.26 0.83 5.82
C ILE A 268 10.73 0.64 5.85
N GLU A 269 10.09 0.44 4.69
CA GLU A 269 8.66 0.13 4.58
C GLU A 269 8.30 -1.16 5.33
N ALA A 270 9.04 -2.24 5.06
CA ALA A 270 8.89 -3.50 5.75
C ALA A 270 9.13 -3.35 7.27
N GLY A 271 10.10 -2.51 7.65
CA GLY A 271 10.43 -2.22 9.04
C GLY A 271 9.28 -1.64 9.83
N TRP A 272 8.59 -0.62 9.32
CA TRP A 272 7.46 -0.04 10.05
C TRP A 272 6.25 -1.00 10.09
N MET A 273 6.03 -1.82 9.06
CA MET A 273 5.00 -2.87 9.09
C MET A 273 5.31 -3.94 10.15
N LEU A 274 6.57 -4.38 10.24
CA LEU A 274 7.04 -5.33 11.25
C LEU A 274 6.92 -4.73 12.66
N LEU A 275 7.26 -3.46 12.84
CA LEU A 275 7.10 -2.74 14.10
C LEU A 275 5.63 -2.73 14.56
N LEU A 276 4.69 -2.36 13.67
CA LEU A 276 3.27 -2.37 14.01
C LEU A 276 2.77 -3.77 14.34
N HIS A 277 3.19 -4.78 13.58
CA HIS A 277 2.84 -6.18 13.83
C HIS A 277 3.36 -6.69 15.18
N ALA A 278 4.64 -6.42 15.47
CA ALA A 278 5.28 -6.81 16.73
C ALA A 278 4.62 -6.15 17.94
N ARG A 279 4.32 -4.84 17.86
CA ARG A 279 3.59 -4.11 18.90
C ARG A 279 2.20 -4.66 19.14
N ALA A 280 1.46 -5.00 18.09
CA ALA A 280 0.12 -5.61 18.22
C ALA A 280 0.15 -6.97 18.94
N ARG A 281 1.30 -7.65 18.93
CA ARG A 281 1.54 -8.93 19.62
C ARG A 281 2.20 -8.80 20.99
N GLY A 282 2.58 -7.57 21.39
CA GLY A 282 3.35 -7.32 22.61
C GLY A 282 4.81 -7.80 22.54
N ASP A 283 5.34 -8.06 21.35
CA ASP A 283 6.72 -8.51 21.16
C ASP A 283 7.67 -7.30 21.01
N MET A 284 8.09 -6.74 22.15
CA MET A 284 8.92 -5.54 22.18
C MET A 284 10.32 -5.77 21.59
N ALA A 285 10.87 -6.98 21.72
CA ALA A 285 12.18 -7.32 21.16
C ALA A 285 12.13 -7.36 19.62
N ALA A 286 11.08 -7.95 19.05
CA ALA A 286 10.88 -7.93 17.61
C ALA A 286 10.60 -6.51 17.08
N ALA A 287 9.91 -5.67 17.87
CA ALA A 287 9.70 -4.27 17.54
C ALA A 287 11.03 -3.49 17.48
N ASP A 288 11.92 -3.70 18.45
CA ASP A 288 13.24 -3.08 18.45
C ASP A 288 14.13 -3.59 17.31
N GLU A 289 14.08 -4.89 17.02
CA GLU A 289 14.74 -5.47 15.84
C GLU A 289 14.28 -4.84 14.52
N ALA A 290 12.97 -4.58 14.37
CA ALA A 290 12.45 -3.92 13.19
C ALA A 290 13.01 -2.49 13.05
N ILE A 291 13.09 -1.75 14.15
CA ILE A 291 13.64 -0.39 14.15
C ILE A 291 15.13 -0.40 13.79
N ASP A 292 15.93 -1.24 14.45
CA ASP A 292 17.38 -1.21 14.25
C ASP A 292 17.79 -1.81 12.90
N GLY A 293 17.23 -2.99 12.57
CA GLY A 293 17.66 -3.78 11.42
C GLY A 293 16.98 -3.40 10.11
N PHE A 294 15.70 -3.01 10.13
CA PHE A 294 14.95 -2.70 8.92
C PHE A 294 14.76 -1.20 8.68
N MET A 295 14.87 -0.35 9.71
CA MET A 295 14.61 1.09 9.56
C MET A 295 15.91 1.90 9.63
N LEU A 296 16.60 1.91 10.77
CA LEU A 296 17.79 2.76 10.97
C LEU A 296 18.99 2.29 10.15
N GLY A 297 19.31 1.00 10.16
CA GLY A 297 20.41 0.45 9.36
C GLY A 297 20.29 0.79 7.86
N PRO A 298 19.17 0.46 7.20
CA PRO A 298 18.95 0.81 5.80
C PRO A 298 18.87 2.31 5.55
N LEU A 299 18.33 3.11 6.47
CA LEU A 299 18.33 4.57 6.37
C LEU A 299 19.76 5.11 6.34
N ASP A 300 20.62 4.67 7.25
CA ASP A 300 22.01 5.15 7.34
C ASP A 300 22.86 4.69 6.15
N ALA A 301 22.71 3.42 5.72
CA ALA A 301 23.42 2.89 4.56
C ALA A 301 22.93 3.52 3.24
N GLY A 302 21.63 3.79 3.13
CA GLY A 302 21.01 4.34 1.93
C GLY A 302 21.10 5.86 1.79
N TRP A 303 21.52 6.58 2.83
CA TRP A 303 21.53 8.04 2.82
C TRP A 303 22.75 8.60 2.09
N ASP A 304 22.49 9.34 1.01
CA ASP A 304 23.51 10.07 0.27
C ASP A 304 23.93 11.32 1.04
N SER A 305 25.01 11.23 1.82
CA SER A 305 25.47 12.34 2.66
C SER A 305 25.84 13.61 1.86
N PRO A 306 26.55 13.53 0.71
CA PRO A 306 26.85 14.72 -0.10
C PRO A 306 25.65 15.49 -0.63
N HIS A 307 24.55 14.82 -1.00
CA HIS A 307 23.40 15.47 -1.66
C HIS A 307 22.08 15.42 -0.88
N GLY A 308 22.03 14.67 0.21
CA GLY A 308 20.83 14.35 0.98
C GLY A 308 19.92 13.35 0.27
N GLY A 309 19.09 12.66 1.05
CA GLY A 309 18.07 11.74 0.55
C GLY A 309 18.55 10.31 0.29
N LEU A 310 17.61 9.39 0.37
CA LEU A 310 17.77 7.96 0.15
C LEU A 310 18.02 7.64 -1.33
N LEU A 311 19.06 6.87 -1.59
CA LEU A 311 19.31 6.22 -2.88
C LEU A 311 18.20 5.20 -3.17
N ALA A 312 17.86 5.02 -4.45
CA ALA A 312 16.87 4.03 -4.87
C ALA A 312 17.38 2.60 -4.65
N PHE A 313 18.66 2.36 -4.93
CA PHE A 313 19.31 1.06 -4.74
C PHE A 313 20.73 1.22 -4.18
N HIS A 314 21.18 0.22 -3.43
CA HIS A 314 22.52 0.11 -2.87
C HIS A 314 23.03 -1.33 -3.03
N ASP A 315 24.34 -1.55 -3.18
CA ASP A 315 24.95 -2.89 -3.17
C ASP A 315 25.61 -3.15 -1.81
N ALA A 316 25.31 -4.28 -1.17
CA ALA A 316 25.75 -4.58 0.19
C ALA A 316 27.28 -4.62 0.38
N ASP A 317 28.07 -4.74 -0.68
CA ASP A 317 29.55 -4.68 -0.64
C ASP A 317 30.10 -3.28 -0.99
N GLY A 318 29.23 -2.29 -1.20
CA GLY A 318 29.62 -0.95 -1.64
C GLY A 318 30.05 -0.88 -3.11
N LEU A 319 29.71 -1.89 -3.92
CA LEU A 319 29.97 -1.91 -5.35
C LEU A 319 28.95 -1.05 -6.11
N CYS A 320 29.25 -0.73 -7.37
CA CYS A 320 28.28 -0.03 -8.23
C CYS A 320 27.08 -0.95 -8.53
N PRO A 321 25.83 -0.55 -8.18
CA PRO A 321 24.65 -1.34 -8.49
C PRO A 321 24.40 -1.45 -10.00
N THR A 322 23.69 -2.50 -10.42
CA THR A 322 23.39 -2.73 -11.84
C THR A 322 22.24 -1.89 -12.39
N GLN A 323 21.37 -1.39 -11.50
CA GLN A 323 20.21 -0.56 -11.85
C GLN A 323 20.69 0.84 -12.23
N LEU A 324 20.32 1.33 -13.41
CA LEU A 324 20.78 2.65 -13.87
C LEU A 324 20.28 3.79 -12.98
N GLU A 325 19.11 3.59 -12.40
CA GLU A 325 18.43 4.51 -11.50
C GLU A 325 18.91 4.45 -10.05
N TRP A 326 19.94 3.68 -9.72
CA TRP A 326 20.34 3.42 -8.31
C TRP A 326 20.58 4.69 -7.49
N ALA A 327 21.16 5.72 -8.10
CA ALA A 327 21.45 6.99 -7.46
C ALA A 327 20.28 7.99 -7.47
N MET A 328 19.15 7.65 -8.09
CA MET A 328 17.97 8.51 -8.13
C MET A 328 17.31 8.61 -6.76
N LYS A 329 16.67 9.77 -6.50
CA LYS A 329 15.89 10.03 -5.29
C LYS A 329 14.41 9.93 -5.62
N LEU A 330 13.80 8.78 -5.33
CA LEU A 330 12.37 8.56 -5.55
C LEU A 330 11.55 9.15 -4.40
N TRP A 331 10.29 9.49 -4.62
CA TRP A 331 9.46 10.10 -3.56
C TRP A 331 9.10 9.09 -2.45
N TRP A 332 8.77 7.86 -2.82
CA TRP A 332 8.18 6.88 -1.90
C TRP A 332 9.15 6.38 -0.81
N PRO A 333 10.46 6.12 -1.04
CA PRO A 333 11.37 5.71 0.03
C PRO A 333 11.41 6.72 1.18
N HIS A 334 11.33 8.01 0.83
CA HIS A 334 11.31 9.09 1.79
C HIS A 334 9.98 9.17 2.53
N ALA A 335 8.84 9.03 1.82
CA ALA A 335 7.52 8.98 2.44
C ALA A 335 7.42 7.82 3.46
N GLU A 336 7.92 6.64 3.12
CA GLU A 336 7.97 5.49 4.02
C GLU A 336 8.92 5.73 5.20
N ALA A 337 10.05 6.40 4.98
CA ALA A 337 10.96 6.80 6.07
C ALA A 337 10.32 7.79 7.06
N LEU A 338 9.46 8.70 6.60
CA LEU A 338 8.70 9.59 7.50
C LEU A 338 7.74 8.81 8.40
N VAL A 339 6.98 7.87 7.82
CA VAL A 339 6.07 6.99 8.57
C VAL A 339 6.86 6.14 9.57
N ALA A 340 7.95 5.55 9.11
CA ALA A 340 8.82 4.70 9.89
C ALA A 340 9.39 5.44 11.11
N LEU A 341 10.02 6.59 10.91
CA LEU A 341 10.68 7.34 11.98
C LEU A 341 9.68 7.85 13.03
N LEU A 342 8.48 8.28 12.62
CA LEU A 342 7.42 8.63 13.57
C LEU A 342 6.90 7.41 14.34
N ALA A 343 6.74 6.26 13.68
CA ALA A 343 6.32 5.02 14.35
C ALA A 343 7.36 4.53 15.36
N ALA A 344 8.65 4.60 15.00
CA ALA A 344 9.77 4.28 15.89
C ALA A 344 9.84 5.26 17.07
N PHE A 345 9.69 6.57 16.82
CA PHE A 345 9.66 7.57 17.90
C PHE A 345 8.48 7.34 18.85
N ALA A 346 7.31 6.99 18.34
CA ALA A 346 6.16 6.64 19.17
C ALA A 346 6.38 5.35 20.00
N HIS A 347 7.29 4.48 19.57
CA HIS A 347 7.68 3.25 20.30
C HIS A 347 8.76 3.50 21.35
N ARG A 348 9.83 4.24 21.02
CA ARG A 348 11.01 4.41 21.90
C ARG A 348 11.05 5.72 22.68
N ARG A 349 10.38 6.78 22.19
CA ARG A 349 10.55 8.18 22.65
C ARG A 349 12.01 8.65 22.66
N ASP A 350 12.81 8.19 21.72
CA ASP A 350 14.19 8.65 21.54
C ASP A 350 14.22 9.93 20.66
N PRO A 351 14.69 11.08 21.19
CA PRO A 351 14.81 12.32 20.42
C PRO A 351 15.69 12.21 19.17
N ALA A 352 16.62 11.26 19.11
CA ALA A 352 17.43 11.02 17.90
C ALA A 352 16.58 10.60 16.70
N LEU A 353 15.51 9.83 16.93
CA LEU A 353 14.56 9.44 15.89
C LEU A 353 13.79 10.64 15.35
N LEU A 354 13.45 11.58 16.24
CA LEU A 354 12.72 12.79 15.84
C LEU A 354 13.62 13.75 15.04
N ARG A 355 14.90 13.90 15.41
CA ARG A 355 15.88 14.63 14.59
C ARG A 355 16.07 14.01 13.22
N ARG A 356 16.10 12.67 13.14
CA ARG A 356 16.20 11.96 11.87
C ARG A 356 14.93 12.15 11.03
N PHE A 357 13.75 12.11 11.66
CA PHE A 357 12.48 12.43 11.01
C PHE A 357 12.53 13.83 10.39
N GLU A 358 12.94 14.83 11.17
CA GLU A 358 13.04 16.22 10.70
C GLU A 358 13.97 16.33 9.48
N GLN A 359 15.15 15.72 9.53
CA GLN A 359 16.09 15.71 8.39
C GLN A 359 15.46 15.14 7.12
N VAL A 360 14.76 14.00 7.21
CA VAL A 360 14.09 13.38 6.06
C VAL A 360 12.92 14.25 5.60
N ALA A 361 12.17 14.83 6.54
CA ALA A 361 10.98 15.64 6.26
C ALA A 361 11.36 16.93 5.54
N GLU A 362 12.40 17.62 6.00
CA GLU A 362 12.94 18.81 5.35
C GLU A 362 13.39 18.51 3.93
N PHE A 363 14.20 17.45 3.74
CA PHE A 363 14.64 17.05 2.40
C PHE A 363 13.44 16.77 1.48
N THR A 364 12.48 15.98 1.96
CA THR A 364 11.31 15.55 1.19
C THR A 364 10.44 16.74 0.79
N PHE A 365 10.11 17.61 1.74
CA PHE A 365 9.23 18.76 1.48
C PHE A 365 9.93 19.87 0.69
N GLN A 366 11.26 19.98 0.71
CA GLN A 366 11.98 20.92 -0.15
C GLN A 366 12.08 20.46 -1.61
N ARG A 367 12.11 19.14 -1.84
CA ARG A 367 12.38 18.56 -3.16
C ARG A 367 11.15 18.00 -3.87
N ALA A 368 10.17 17.49 -3.13
CA ALA A 368 9.05 16.72 -3.65
C ALA A 368 7.66 17.31 -3.32
N ALA A 369 7.54 18.24 -2.38
CA ALA A 369 6.25 18.90 -2.14
C ALA A 369 5.84 19.69 -3.39
N PHE A 370 4.69 19.33 -3.92
CA PHE A 370 4.13 19.94 -5.11
C PHE A 370 3.38 21.21 -4.68
N MET A 371 3.83 22.37 -5.17
CA MET A 371 3.05 23.63 -5.21
C MET A 371 2.99 24.52 -3.96
N CYS A 372 4.03 24.64 -3.15
CA CYS A 372 4.26 25.92 -2.47
C CYS A 372 5.06 26.88 -3.38
N LEU A 373 4.45 27.28 -4.51
CA LEU A 373 4.93 28.42 -5.31
C LEU A 373 4.14 29.71 -5.08
N GLU A 374 3.27 29.74 -4.06
CA GLU A 374 2.96 30.99 -3.35
C GLU A 374 3.22 30.80 -1.86
N PRO A 375 3.96 31.70 -1.20
CA PRO A 375 4.10 31.65 0.25
C PRO A 375 2.70 31.81 0.86
N CYS A 376 2.31 30.88 1.73
CA CYS A 376 1.16 31.10 2.62
C CYS A 376 1.34 32.48 3.29
N THR A 377 0.50 33.44 2.92
CA THR A 377 0.48 34.81 3.45
C THR A 377 -0.01 34.90 4.89
N CYS A 378 -0.11 33.76 5.60
CA CYS A 378 -0.67 33.72 6.95
C CYS A 378 0.38 33.77 8.08
N ALA A 379 1.67 33.99 7.77
CA ALA A 379 2.73 34.09 8.77
C ALA A 379 3.47 35.45 8.72
N LYS A 380 2.73 36.56 8.77
CA LYS A 380 3.22 37.86 9.27
C LYS A 380 2.07 38.65 9.88
N SER A 381 1.78 38.40 11.15
CA SER A 381 1.23 39.40 12.08
C SER A 381 1.39 38.86 13.50
N PHE A 382 2.16 39.63 14.27
CA PHE A 382 2.55 39.51 15.68
C PHE A 382 3.81 38.72 15.99
#